data_AF-A0A9R0VIN5-F1
#
_entry.id   AF-A0A9R0VIN5-F1
#
_cell.length_a   1.000
_cell.length_b   1.000
_cell.length_c   1.000
_cell.angle_alpha   90.00
_cell.angle_beta   90.00
_cell.angle_gamma   90.00
#
_symmetry.space_group_name_H-M   'P 1'
#
loop_
_entity.id
_entity.type
_entity.pdbx_description
1 polymer ?
#
loop_
_entity_poly.entity_id
_entity_poly.type
_entity_poly.pdbx_seq_one_letter_code
_entity_poly.pdbx_strand_id
1 'polypeptide(L)'
;MGERLKPSTPYPCEDVRRYYEGMEGLSGDVLMAKLGAVVSPHASLRYKDVGLPLAICFRAHLVWEALKILDAADADHPEASSEVIEIYSQRAVPKLLAGKSDGWNREHLWPRSYGLTRHPSLTDLHNIRPADANVNSSRGNKYYGGCAATSKKCARPANREAAPDTETDSERWAPPFQVRGDVARSLMYMAVSYGSGQKDAAPHLELSDSPSIQGQQKGYIVGGGK
;
A
#
# COMPACT_ATOMS: atom_id res chain seq x y z
N MET A 1 -38.77 -12.13 13.42
CA MET A 1 -37.86 -13.29 13.44
C MET A 1 -37.14 -13.27 12.09
N GLY A 2 -36.01 -12.54 12.03
CA GLY A 2 -35.32 -12.27 10.77
C GLY A 2 -34.44 -13.45 10.40
N GLU A 3 -34.58 -13.95 9.17
CA GLU A 3 -33.76 -15.03 8.64
C GLU A 3 -32.29 -14.59 8.60
N ARG A 4 -31.46 -15.32 9.36
CA ARG A 4 -30.00 -15.21 9.31
C ARG A 4 -29.56 -15.64 7.92
N LEU A 5 -28.97 -14.70 7.16
CA LEU A 5 -28.33 -14.97 5.86
C LEU A 5 -27.42 -16.20 5.99
N LYS A 6 -27.60 -17.18 5.09
CA LYS A 6 -26.76 -18.39 5.05
C LYS A 6 -25.30 -17.97 4.82
N PRO A 7 -24.31 -18.57 5.52
CA PRO A 7 -22.91 -18.28 5.25
C PRO A 7 -22.61 -18.65 3.79
N SER A 8 -22.06 -17.69 3.05
CA SER A 8 -21.52 -17.89 1.71
C SER A 8 -20.50 -19.03 1.75
N THR A 9 -20.44 -19.83 0.69
CA THR A 9 -19.40 -20.84 0.52
C THR A 9 -18.03 -20.17 0.70
N PRO A 10 -17.18 -20.64 1.63
CA PRO A 10 -15.91 -19.97 1.89
C PRO A 10 -15.08 -19.92 0.62
N TYR A 11 -14.61 -18.73 0.23
CA TYR A 11 -13.65 -18.65 -0.85
C TYR A 11 -12.41 -19.47 -0.47
N PRO A 12 -11.70 -20.12 -1.40
CA PRO A 12 -10.49 -20.89 -1.08
C PRO A 12 -9.41 -20.10 -0.31
N CYS A 13 -9.44 -18.76 -0.40
CA CYS A 13 -8.58 -17.84 0.34
C CYS A 13 -9.02 -17.57 1.79
N GLU A 14 -10.21 -18.02 2.22
CA GLU A 14 -10.69 -17.87 3.60
C GLU A 14 -10.11 -18.94 4.54
N ASP A 15 -9.61 -20.06 4.01
CA ASP A 15 -8.78 -21.00 4.77
C ASP A 15 -7.31 -20.65 4.62
N VAL A 16 -6.82 -19.82 5.55
CA VAL A 16 -5.42 -19.35 5.59
C VAL A 16 -4.42 -20.52 5.61
N ARG A 17 -4.76 -21.65 6.25
CA ARG A 17 -3.85 -22.81 6.32
C ARG A 17 -3.71 -23.46 4.96
N ARG A 18 -4.82 -23.60 4.25
CA ARG A 18 -4.83 -24.12 2.88
C ARG A 18 -4.17 -23.15 1.90
N TYR A 19 -4.37 -21.85 2.09
CA TYR A 19 -3.80 -20.82 1.22
C TYR A 19 -2.26 -20.82 1.22
N TYR A 20 -1.64 -21.08 2.38
CA TYR A 20 -0.19 -21.14 2.55
C TYR A 20 0.37 -22.58 2.64
N GLU A 21 -0.36 -23.58 2.17
CA GLU A 21 0.00 -24.99 2.31
C GLU A 21 1.39 -25.32 1.70
N GLY A 22 2.21 -26.03 2.49
CA GLY A 22 3.54 -26.48 2.10
C GLY A 22 4.60 -25.37 2.13
N MET A 23 4.33 -24.24 2.76
CA MET A 23 5.34 -23.21 3.03
C MET A 23 6.13 -23.49 4.31
N GLU A 24 5.72 -24.49 5.09
CA GLU A 24 6.38 -24.88 6.33
C GLU A 24 7.87 -25.21 6.11
N GLY A 25 8.74 -24.60 6.91
CA GLY A 25 10.18 -24.84 6.89
C GLY A 25 10.94 -24.21 5.71
N LEU A 26 10.26 -23.49 4.81
CA LEU A 26 10.93 -22.75 3.73
C LEU A 26 11.52 -21.42 4.24
N SER A 27 12.63 -21.00 3.62
CA SER A 27 13.29 -19.72 3.92
C SER A 27 13.96 -19.15 2.66
N GLY A 28 14.31 -17.84 2.71
CA GLY A 28 15.05 -17.16 1.64
C GLY A 28 14.32 -17.21 0.29
N ASP A 29 15.09 -17.33 -0.79
CA ASP A 29 14.58 -17.28 -2.17
C ASP A 29 13.52 -18.35 -2.46
N VAL A 30 13.63 -19.53 -1.85
CA VAL A 30 12.66 -20.63 -2.05
C VAL A 30 11.30 -20.28 -1.46
N LEU A 31 11.27 -19.67 -0.27
CA LEU A 31 10.04 -19.17 0.34
C LEU A 31 9.44 -18.04 -0.51
N MET A 32 10.27 -17.08 -0.94
CA MET A 32 9.84 -15.95 -1.76
C MET A 32 9.24 -16.38 -3.10
N ALA A 33 9.86 -17.36 -3.77
CA ALA A 33 9.34 -17.91 -5.02
C ALA A 33 7.99 -18.61 -4.81
N LYS A 34 7.84 -19.39 -3.73
CA LYS A 34 6.59 -20.08 -3.43
C LYS A 34 5.47 -19.11 -3.03
N LEU A 35 5.78 -18.11 -2.20
CA LEU A 35 4.86 -17.02 -1.88
C LEU A 35 4.44 -16.29 -3.16
N GLY A 36 5.41 -15.94 -4.02
CA GLY A 36 5.17 -15.33 -5.32
C GLY A 36 4.19 -16.13 -6.16
N ALA A 37 4.34 -17.45 -6.26
CA ALA A 37 3.42 -18.30 -7.01
C ALA A 37 1.97 -18.28 -6.46
N VAL A 38 1.80 -18.10 -5.14
CA VAL A 38 0.48 -18.02 -4.49
C VAL A 38 -0.17 -16.65 -4.63
N VAL A 39 0.61 -15.56 -4.52
CA VAL A 39 0.07 -14.19 -4.55
C VAL A 39 0.06 -13.55 -5.95
N SER A 40 0.92 -14.00 -6.87
CA SER A 40 1.06 -13.46 -8.22
C SER A 40 -0.13 -13.69 -9.17
N PRO A 41 -1.00 -14.71 -9.03
CA PRO A 41 -2.25 -14.76 -9.80
C PRO A 41 -3.26 -13.73 -9.28
N HIS A 42 -2.93 -12.44 -9.34
CA HIS A 42 -3.84 -11.35 -9.07
C HIS A 42 -4.35 -10.72 -10.37
N ALA A 43 -5.67 -10.58 -10.46
CA ALA A 43 -6.31 -9.91 -11.58
C ALA A 43 -6.06 -8.40 -11.48
N SER A 44 -5.34 -7.84 -12.45
CA SER A 44 -5.41 -6.39 -12.69
C SER A 44 -6.82 -6.06 -13.16
N LEU A 45 -7.43 -4.99 -12.64
CA LEU A 45 -8.70 -4.47 -13.16
C LEU A 45 -8.55 -4.23 -14.68
N ARG A 46 -9.19 -5.09 -15.49
CA ARG A 46 -9.16 -5.06 -16.96
C ARG A 46 -10.51 -4.60 -17.52
N TYR A 47 -10.40 -3.86 -18.61
CA TYR A 47 -11.35 -2.90 -19.19
C TYR A 47 -12.72 -3.40 -19.69
N LYS A 48 -13.05 -4.70 -19.69
CA LYS A 48 -13.96 -5.20 -20.73
C LYS A 48 -15.48 -4.95 -20.57
N ASP A 49 -15.97 -4.33 -19.50
CA ASP A 49 -17.42 -4.11 -19.34
C ASP A 49 -17.90 -2.65 -19.38
N VAL A 50 -17.10 -1.70 -19.88
CA VAL A 50 -17.59 -0.34 -20.18
C VAL A 50 -16.99 0.19 -21.47
N GLY A 51 -17.75 0.05 -22.55
CA GLY A 51 -17.40 0.54 -23.88
C GLY A 51 -17.34 2.06 -23.94
N LEU A 52 -16.13 2.62 -23.92
CA LEU A 52 -15.79 3.93 -24.50
C LEU A 52 -14.27 3.97 -24.81
N PRO A 53 -13.76 4.92 -25.61
CA PRO A 53 -12.38 4.92 -26.08
C PRO A 53 -11.53 5.92 -25.29
N LEU A 54 -10.84 5.51 -24.21
CA LEU A 54 -9.68 6.24 -23.64
C LEU A 54 -8.92 5.36 -22.61
N ALA A 55 -8.21 4.35 -23.09
CA ALA A 55 -7.70 3.23 -22.27
C ALA A 55 -6.64 3.59 -21.19
N ILE A 56 -6.05 4.80 -21.21
CA ILE A 56 -5.04 5.23 -20.22
C ILE A 56 -5.67 6.07 -19.09
N CYS A 57 -6.62 6.96 -19.40
CA CYS A 57 -7.35 7.72 -18.36
C CYS A 57 -8.24 6.81 -17.50
N PHE A 58 -8.74 5.71 -18.06
CA PHE A 58 -9.64 4.81 -17.35
C PHE A 58 -8.98 4.09 -16.18
N ARG A 59 -7.72 3.65 -16.31
CA ARG A 59 -7.04 2.93 -15.21
C ARG A 59 -6.81 3.84 -14.00
N ALA A 60 -6.38 5.08 -14.25
CA ALA A 60 -6.21 6.05 -13.19
C ALA A 60 -7.55 6.34 -12.49
N HIS A 61 -8.64 6.46 -13.27
CA HIS A 61 -9.99 6.66 -12.75
C HIS A 61 -10.48 5.47 -11.92
N LEU A 62 -10.26 4.23 -12.38
CA LEU A 62 -10.66 3.01 -11.66
C LEU A 62 -9.95 2.86 -10.30
N VAL A 63 -8.68 3.27 -10.20
CA VAL A 63 -7.99 3.27 -8.90
C VAL A 63 -8.69 4.22 -7.93
N TRP A 64 -9.09 5.42 -8.36
CA TRP A 64 -9.82 6.34 -7.50
C TRP A 64 -11.15 5.76 -7.03
N GLU A 65 -11.93 5.17 -7.93
CA GLU A 65 -13.21 4.57 -7.56
C GLU A 65 -13.04 3.36 -6.63
N ALA A 66 -12.02 2.53 -6.87
CA ALA A 66 -11.71 1.40 -5.99
C ALA A 66 -11.31 1.88 -4.58
N LEU A 67 -10.47 2.91 -4.45
CA LEU A 67 -10.10 3.47 -3.13
C LEU A 67 -11.32 4.04 -2.40
N LYS A 68 -12.25 4.68 -3.13
CA LYS A 68 -13.50 5.16 -2.52
C LYS A 68 -14.35 4.04 -1.93
N ILE A 69 -14.21 2.80 -2.39
CA ILE A 69 -14.91 1.63 -1.84
C ILE A 69 -14.07 0.97 -0.76
N LEU A 70 -12.81 0.64 -1.04
CA LEU A 70 -11.93 -0.13 -0.17
C LEU A 70 -11.52 0.62 1.12
N ASP A 71 -11.46 1.95 1.05
CA ASP A 71 -11.09 2.81 2.17
C ASP A 71 -12.27 3.66 2.66
N ALA A 72 -13.51 3.25 2.35
CA ALA A 72 -14.71 3.92 2.83
C ALA A 72 -14.73 4.01 4.36
N ALA A 73 -15.14 5.17 4.89
CA ALA A 73 -15.28 5.37 6.34
C ALA A 73 -16.33 4.43 6.98
N ASP A 74 -17.42 4.13 6.27
CA ASP A 74 -18.31 3.02 6.58
C ASP A 74 -17.92 1.81 5.74
N ALA A 75 -17.22 0.86 6.36
CA ALA A 75 -16.76 -0.37 5.71
C ALA A 75 -17.88 -1.41 5.50
N ASP A 76 -18.99 -1.30 6.26
CA ASP A 76 -20.14 -2.20 6.11
C ASP A 76 -21.03 -1.77 4.93
N HIS A 77 -21.05 -0.47 4.62
CA HIS A 77 -21.80 0.12 3.49
C HIS A 77 -20.93 1.06 2.64
N PRO A 78 -19.89 0.53 1.97
CA PRO A 78 -18.86 1.35 1.34
C PRO A 78 -19.38 2.19 0.16
N GLU A 79 -20.40 1.72 -0.57
CA GLU A 79 -21.05 2.48 -1.65
C GLU A 79 -21.85 3.67 -1.12
N ALA A 80 -22.46 3.53 0.06
CA ALA A 80 -23.26 4.56 0.71
C ALA A 80 -22.40 5.60 1.45
N SER A 81 -21.19 5.21 1.88
CA SER A 81 -20.25 6.13 2.52
C SER A 81 -19.93 7.32 1.61
N SER A 82 -19.97 8.54 2.15
CA SER A 82 -19.56 9.76 1.45
C SER A 82 -18.07 10.09 1.64
N GLU A 83 -17.38 9.33 2.51
CA GLU A 83 -16.02 9.62 2.98
C GLU A 83 -15.08 8.42 2.83
N VAL A 84 -13.78 8.71 2.82
CA VAL A 84 -12.68 7.73 2.92
C VAL A 84 -11.81 8.01 4.14
N ILE A 85 -11.13 7.00 4.67
CA ILE A 85 -10.14 7.15 5.75
C ILE A 85 -8.74 7.33 5.17
N GLU A 86 -8.10 8.48 5.42
CA GLU A 86 -6.72 8.74 5.00
C GLU A 86 -5.71 7.94 5.83
N ILE A 87 -4.77 7.26 5.17
CA ILE A 87 -3.86 6.32 5.84
C ILE A 87 -2.94 6.97 6.89
N TYR A 88 -2.46 8.19 6.69
CA TYR A 88 -1.52 8.83 7.64
C TYR A 88 -2.18 9.84 8.56
N SER A 89 -3.23 10.53 8.10
CA SER A 89 -4.00 11.48 8.91
C SER A 89 -4.99 10.77 9.82
N GLN A 90 -5.48 9.59 9.40
CA GLN A 90 -6.47 8.78 10.11
C GLN A 90 -7.79 9.53 10.33
N ARG A 91 -8.15 10.36 9.35
CA ARG A 91 -9.38 11.15 9.32
C ARG A 91 -10.29 10.67 8.21
N ALA A 92 -11.59 10.73 8.45
CA ALA A 92 -12.60 10.66 7.41
C ALA A 92 -12.59 11.96 6.60
N VAL A 93 -12.52 11.84 5.28
CA VAL A 93 -12.55 12.97 4.35
C VAL A 93 -13.51 12.71 3.19
N PRO A 94 -14.21 13.72 2.67
CA PRO A 94 -15.15 13.51 1.58
C PRO A 94 -14.50 12.91 0.32
N LYS A 95 -15.16 11.90 -0.26
CA LYS A 95 -14.77 11.26 -1.54
C LYS A 95 -14.63 12.26 -2.69
N LEU A 96 -15.39 13.36 -2.63
CA LEU A 96 -15.37 14.41 -3.65
C LEU A 96 -14.08 15.24 -3.65
N LEU A 97 -13.26 15.17 -2.60
CA LEU A 97 -11.97 15.85 -2.49
C LEU A 97 -10.81 15.06 -3.14
N ALA A 98 -11.11 13.90 -3.74
CA ALA A 98 -10.13 13.10 -4.47
C ALA A 98 -9.39 13.93 -5.54
N GLY A 99 -8.06 13.95 -5.46
CA GLY A 99 -7.18 14.62 -6.42
C GLY A 99 -7.11 16.14 -6.28
N LYS A 100 -7.77 16.74 -5.29
CA LYS A 100 -7.66 18.17 -4.99
C LYS A 100 -6.42 18.47 -4.15
N SER A 101 -5.87 19.67 -4.28
CA SER A 101 -4.66 20.10 -3.55
C SER A 101 -4.88 20.23 -2.04
N ASP A 102 -6.10 20.59 -1.63
CA ASP A 102 -6.57 20.69 -0.24
C ASP A 102 -7.34 19.43 0.21
N GLY A 103 -7.32 18.39 -0.62
CA GLY A 103 -7.98 17.12 -0.37
C GLY A 103 -7.00 15.99 -0.16
N TRP A 104 -7.35 14.84 -0.72
CA TRP A 104 -6.54 13.63 -0.64
C TRP A 104 -6.10 13.15 -2.01
N ASN A 105 -4.96 12.48 -2.04
CA ASN A 105 -4.43 11.85 -3.24
C ASN A 105 -4.02 10.40 -3.01
N ARG A 106 -3.47 9.77 -4.05
CA ARG A 106 -3.03 8.37 -4.03
C ARG A 106 -1.61 8.31 -3.49
N GLU A 107 -1.46 7.75 -2.30
CA GLU A 107 -0.17 7.40 -1.74
C GLU A 107 0.27 6.03 -2.26
N HIS A 108 1.52 5.94 -2.70
CA HIS A 108 2.18 4.68 -3.05
C HIS A 108 3.02 4.22 -1.86
N LEU A 109 2.54 3.21 -1.12
CA LEU A 109 3.19 2.75 0.12
C LEU A 109 4.62 2.30 -0.14
N TRP A 110 4.85 1.58 -1.24
CA TRP A 110 6.15 1.42 -1.87
C TRP A 110 6.39 2.55 -2.89
N PRO A 111 7.29 3.50 -2.62
CA PRO A 111 7.58 4.60 -3.53
C PRO A 111 8.00 4.11 -4.91
N ARG A 112 7.44 4.74 -5.95
CA ARG A 112 7.75 4.39 -7.34
C ARG A 112 9.24 4.52 -7.67
N SER A 113 9.92 5.49 -7.04
CA SER A 113 11.35 5.73 -7.20
C SER A 113 12.23 4.55 -6.78
N TYR A 114 11.70 3.59 -6.02
CA TYR A 114 12.40 2.40 -5.58
C TYR A 114 12.13 1.19 -6.50
N GLY A 115 12.25 1.39 -7.81
CA GLY A 115 12.27 0.27 -8.78
C GLY A 115 10.92 -0.13 -9.38
N LEU A 116 9.82 0.58 -9.08
CA LEU A 116 8.53 0.30 -9.73
C LEU A 116 8.43 1.06 -11.06
N THR A 117 8.70 0.37 -12.15
CA THR A 117 8.80 1.00 -13.49
C THR A 117 7.69 0.61 -14.45
N ARG A 118 6.95 -0.49 -14.22
CA ARG A 118 5.99 -1.06 -15.19
C ARG A 118 4.66 -1.44 -14.56
N HIS A 119 3.58 -1.36 -15.34
CA HIS A 119 2.30 -1.96 -14.96
C HIS A 119 2.43 -3.50 -14.85
N PRO A 120 1.69 -4.16 -13.95
CA PRO A 120 0.59 -3.63 -13.13
C PRO A 120 1.00 -2.91 -11.83
N SER A 121 2.27 -2.95 -11.42
CA SER A 121 2.72 -2.51 -10.08
C SER A 121 2.42 -1.04 -9.75
N LEU A 122 2.32 -0.18 -10.76
CA LEU A 122 2.00 1.26 -10.60
C LEU A 122 0.57 1.54 -10.16
N THR A 123 -0.33 0.57 -10.36
CA THR A 123 -1.78 0.69 -10.16
C THR A 123 -2.34 -0.40 -9.26
N ASP A 124 -1.46 -1.15 -8.58
CA ASP A 124 -1.86 -2.23 -7.69
C ASP A 124 -2.48 -1.66 -6.41
N LEU A 125 -3.73 -2.06 -6.14
CA LEU A 125 -4.50 -1.55 -4.99
C LEU A 125 -3.95 -2.02 -3.65
N HIS A 126 -3.14 -3.08 -3.60
CA HIS A 126 -2.41 -3.44 -2.38
C HIS A 126 -1.32 -2.43 -2.00
N ASN A 127 -0.91 -1.57 -2.94
CA ASN A 127 0.15 -0.58 -2.75
C ASN A 127 -0.36 0.86 -2.70
N ILE A 128 -1.65 1.08 -2.94
CA ILE A 128 -2.22 2.42 -3.06
C ILE A 128 -3.24 2.66 -1.96
N ARG A 129 -3.10 3.80 -1.26
CA ARG A 129 -4.05 4.22 -0.22
C ARG A 129 -4.39 5.71 -0.38
N PRO A 130 -5.56 6.16 0.09
CA PRO A 130 -5.85 7.58 0.20
C PRO A 130 -4.97 8.22 1.27
N ALA A 131 -4.39 9.38 0.98
CA ALA A 131 -3.65 10.19 1.95
C ALA A 131 -3.92 11.67 1.72
N ASP A 132 -3.94 12.46 2.79
CA ASP A 132 -3.96 13.92 2.68
C ASP A 132 -2.83 14.39 1.75
N ALA A 133 -3.13 15.30 0.83
CA ALA A 133 -2.19 15.69 -0.22
C ALA A 133 -0.90 16.33 0.35
N ASN A 134 -1.00 17.09 1.44
CA ASN A 134 0.15 17.72 2.11
C ASN A 134 0.96 16.68 2.89
N VAL A 135 0.28 15.77 3.59
CA VAL A 135 0.94 14.68 4.32
C VAL A 135 1.68 13.76 3.35
N ASN A 136 1.07 13.40 2.21
CA ASN A 136 1.70 12.59 1.18
C ASN A 136 2.94 13.29 0.59
N SER A 137 2.81 14.59 0.27
CA SER A 137 3.95 15.40 -0.19
C SER A 137 5.09 15.42 0.84
N SER A 138 4.76 15.55 2.13
CA SER A 138 5.73 15.55 3.24
C SER A 138 6.39 14.19 3.47
N ARG A 139 5.65 13.08 3.28
CA ARG A 139 6.18 11.71 3.29
C ARG A 139 7.19 11.51 2.17
N GLY A 140 6.87 11.97 0.97
CA GLY A 140 7.75 11.90 -0.19
C GLY A 140 8.17 10.46 -0.51
N ASN A 141 9.48 10.22 -0.56
CA ASN A 141 10.06 8.89 -0.77
C ASN A 141 10.80 8.36 0.48
N LYS A 142 10.57 8.93 1.66
CA LYS A 142 11.28 8.54 2.89
C LYS A 142 11.04 7.06 3.22
N TYR A 143 12.05 6.44 3.82
CA TYR A 143 11.94 5.07 4.31
C TYR A 143 11.01 5.02 5.50
N TYR A 144 10.28 3.93 5.67
CA TYR A 144 9.56 3.77 6.93
C TYR A 144 10.55 3.59 8.09
N GLY A 145 10.13 4.03 9.27
CA GLY A 145 10.92 3.84 10.49
C GLY A 145 10.72 5.01 11.45
N GLY A 146 10.81 4.69 12.74
CA GLY A 146 10.89 5.71 13.78
C GLY A 146 12.12 6.59 13.59
N CYS A 147 12.03 7.83 14.08
CA CYS A 147 13.21 8.65 14.22
C CYS A 147 14.22 7.96 15.14
N ALA A 148 15.52 8.18 14.90
CA ALA A 148 16.51 7.80 15.90
C ALA A 148 16.24 8.57 17.20
N ALA A 149 16.34 7.91 18.35
CA ALA A 149 16.09 8.53 19.67
C ALA A 149 16.96 9.78 19.93
N THR A 150 18.09 9.91 19.22
CA THR A 150 19.03 11.03 19.30
C THR A 150 18.80 12.11 18.24
N SER A 151 17.84 11.94 17.34
CA SER A 151 17.58 12.86 16.23
C SER A 151 16.94 14.15 16.73
N LYS A 152 17.73 15.23 16.81
CA LYS A 152 17.24 16.59 17.10
C LYS A 152 16.34 17.17 16.00
N LYS A 153 16.27 16.51 14.83
CA LYS A 153 15.51 16.94 13.66
C LYS A 153 14.20 16.16 13.49
N CYS A 154 13.86 15.29 14.44
CA CYS A 154 12.61 14.55 14.39
C CYS A 154 11.42 15.50 14.64
N ALA A 155 10.44 15.49 13.74
CA ALA A 155 9.18 16.18 13.90
C ALA A 155 8.06 15.22 14.28
N ARG A 156 7.21 15.65 15.21
CA ARG A 156 6.00 14.95 15.66
C ARG A 156 4.88 15.97 15.98
N PRO A 157 3.71 15.92 15.34
CA PRO A 157 3.37 15.05 14.21
C PRO A 157 4.29 15.33 13.01
N ALA A 158 4.40 14.35 12.12
CA ALA A 158 5.27 14.43 10.96
C ALA A 158 4.86 15.54 9.97
N ASN A 159 3.60 15.93 10.00
CA ASN A 159 3.03 17.04 9.26
C ASN A 159 1.81 17.58 10.03
N ARG A 160 1.40 18.84 9.82
CA ARG A 160 0.29 19.46 10.55
C ARG A 160 -1.02 18.68 10.41
N GLU A 161 -1.26 18.11 9.24
CA GLU A 161 -2.46 17.35 8.94
C GLU A 161 -2.35 15.86 9.32
N ALA A 162 -1.15 15.37 9.67
CA ALA A 162 -0.92 13.96 10.01
C ALA A 162 -1.40 13.62 11.43
N ALA A 163 -1.61 12.32 11.69
CA ALA A 163 -1.95 11.84 13.02
C ALA A 163 -0.85 12.19 14.05
N PRO A 164 -1.18 12.46 15.33
CA PRO A 164 -0.23 12.95 16.35
C PRO A 164 0.96 12.02 16.66
N ASP A 165 0.84 10.74 16.34
CA ASP A 165 1.81 9.69 16.57
C ASP A 165 2.67 9.34 15.33
N THR A 166 2.56 10.15 14.28
CA THR A 166 3.50 10.13 13.15
C THR A 166 4.81 10.81 13.50
N GLU A 167 5.90 10.33 12.89
CA GLU A 167 7.23 10.92 13.07
C GLU A 167 7.94 11.08 11.72
N THR A 168 8.78 12.10 11.57
CA THR A 168 9.61 12.22 10.36
C THR A 168 10.91 12.97 10.61
N ASP A 169 11.93 12.63 9.83
CA ASP A 169 13.11 13.46 9.62
C ASP A 169 13.40 13.59 8.11
N SER A 170 14.65 13.91 7.73
CA SER A 170 15.03 14.04 6.32
C SER A 170 15.02 12.72 5.54
N GLU A 171 15.07 11.57 6.22
CA GLU A 171 15.22 10.25 5.61
C GLU A 171 14.08 9.28 5.96
N ARG A 172 13.46 9.46 7.13
CA ARG A 172 12.53 8.50 7.74
C ARG A 172 11.14 9.05 7.94
N TRP A 173 10.16 8.16 7.88
CA TRP A 173 8.76 8.40 8.16
C TRP A 173 8.18 7.26 9.02
N ALA A 174 7.65 7.58 10.19
CA ALA A 174 6.87 6.64 10.99
C ALA A 174 5.39 6.92 10.76
N PRO A 175 4.62 5.97 10.20
CA PRO A 175 3.18 6.11 10.09
C PRO A 175 2.51 5.92 11.46
N PRO A 176 1.23 6.30 11.62
CA PRO A 176 0.53 6.13 12.89
C PRO A 176 0.47 4.65 13.29
N PHE A 177 0.46 4.35 14.59
CA PHE A 177 0.62 3.00 15.11
C PHE A 177 -0.40 2.03 14.51
N GLN A 178 -1.67 2.44 14.37
CA GLN A 178 -2.74 1.59 13.89
C GLN A 178 -2.57 1.07 12.45
N VAL A 179 -1.79 1.74 11.59
CA VAL A 179 -1.60 1.32 10.19
C VAL A 179 -0.23 0.73 9.91
N ARG A 180 0.66 0.64 10.90
CA ARG A 180 2.01 0.07 10.71
C ARG A 180 1.96 -1.36 10.17
N GLY A 181 1.01 -2.16 10.67
CA GLY A 181 0.78 -3.52 10.18
C GLY A 181 0.32 -3.55 8.72
N ASP A 182 -0.61 -2.68 8.34
CA ASP A 182 -1.11 -2.56 6.96
C ASP A 182 0.01 -2.18 6.00
N VAL A 183 0.78 -1.15 6.36
CA VAL A 183 1.95 -0.70 5.60
C VAL A 183 2.95 -1.84 5.44
N ALA A 184 3.31 -2.54 6.52
CA ALA A 184 4.25 -3.66 6.47
C ALA A 184 3.78 -4.79 5.54
N ARG A 185 2.48 -5.13 5.58
CA ARG A 185 1.91 -6.16 4.68
C ARG A 185 1.92 -5.72 3.22
N SER A 186 1.57 -4.46 2.93
CA SER A 186 1.67 -3.91 1.58
C SER A 186 3.09 -3.96 1.04
N LEU A 187 4.08 -3.61 1.86
CA LEU A 187 5.49 -3.65 1.48
C LEU A 187 5.97 -5.09 1.20
N MET A 188 5.62 -6.02 2.08
CA MET A 188 5.93 -7.44 1.89
C MET A 188 5.27 -7.98 0.62
N TYR A 189 4.00 -7.64 0.39
CA TYR A 189 3.31 -7.99 -0.84
C TYR A 189 4.04 -7.47 -2.08
N MET A 190 4.49 -6.21 -2.07
CA MET A 190 5.21 -5.63 -3.21
C MET A 190 6.56 -6.31 -3.44
N ALA A 191 7.30 -6.63 -2.39
CA ALA A 191 8.56 -7.37 -2.49
C ALA A 191 8.34 -8.80 -3.03
N VAL A 192 7.32 -9.50 -2.58
CA VAL A 192 7.00 -10.85 -3.05
C VAL A 192 6.50 -10.84 -4.51
N SER A 193 5.56 -9.95 -4.83
CA SER A 193 4.88 -9.92 -6.14
C SER A 193 5.73 -9.33 -7.25
N TYR A 194 6.62 -8.39 -6.92
CA TYR A 194 7.38 -7.60 -7.90
C TYR A 194 8.89 -7.56 -7.66
N GLY A 195 9.39 -8.22 -6.61
CA GLY A 195 10.82 -8.29 -6.30
C GLY A 195 11.59 -9.22 -7.24
N SER A 196 10.97 -10.31 -7.70
CA SER A 196 11.57 -11.24 -8.67
C SER A 196 10.91 -11.13 -10.05
N GLY A 197 11.66 -11.40 -11.12
CA GLY A 197 11.09 -11.58 -12.46
C GLY A 197 10.75 -10.31 -13.27
N GLN A 198 11.19 -9.11 -12.87
CA GLN A 198 11.13 -7.96 -13.76
C GLN A 198 12.11 -8.16 -14.94
N LYS A 199 11.59 -8.38 -16.15
CA LYS A 199 12.42 -8.44 -17.36
C LYS A 199 13.07 -7.06 -17.59
N ASP A 200 14.36 -7.09 -17.91
CA ASP A 200 15.25 -5.95 -18.23
C ASP A 200 15.68 -5.12 -17.02
N ALA A 201 16.78 -5.54 -16.37
CA ALA A 201 17.68 -4.73 -15.53
C ALA A 201 17.06 -3.87 -14.41
N ALA A 202 15.76 -4.02 -14.12
CA ALA A 202 15.09 -3.30 -13.05
C ALA A 202 15.57 -3.87 -11.70
N PRO A 203 15.86 -2.99 -10.72
CA PRO A 203 16.43 -3.43 -9.45
C PRO A 203 15.48 -4.37 -8.70
N HIS A 204 16.05 -5.39 -8.07
CA HIS A 204 15.34 -6.29 -7.17
C HIS A 204 14.72 -5.48 -6.03
N LEU A 205 13.41 -5.66 -5.81
CA LEU A 205 12.71 -5.06 -4.67
C LEU A 205 12.96 -5.95 -3.46
N GLU A 206 13.52 -5.40 -2.39
CA GLU A 206 13.97 -6.19 -1.24
C GLU A 206 13.68 -5.42 0.04
N LEU A 207 13.11 -6.01 1.08
CA LEU A 207 13.00 -5.30 2.36
C LEU A 207 14.37 -5.24 3.04
N SER A 208 14.67 -4.13 3.72
CA SER A 208 15.90 -4.03 4.51
C SER A 208 15.72 -3.11 5.70
N ASP A 209 16.35 -3.51 6.80
CA ASP A 209 16.41 -2.78 8.05
C ASP A 209 17.39 -1.59 7.99
N SER A 210 18.26 -1.56 6.98
CA SER A 210 19.31 -0.56 6.79
C SER A 210 19.35 -0.07 5.33
N PRO A 211 18.31 0.63 4.86
CA PRO A 211 18.29 1.15 3.49
C PRO A 211 19.38 2.21 3.30
N SER A 212 20.20 2.07 2.24
CA SER A 212 21.21 3.06 1.86
C SER A 212 20.70 3.96 0.73
N ILE A 213 20.83 5.28 0.87
CA ILE A 213 20.50 6.27 -0.19
C ILE A 213 21.56 6.24 -1.33
N GLN A 214 22.77 5.76 -1.06
CA GLN A 214 23.83 5.67 -2.06
C GLN A 214 23.59 4.49 -3.01
N GLY A 215 23.19 4.83 -4.23
CA GLY A 215 22.90 3.90 -5.30
C GLY A 215 21.39 3.68 -5.42
N GLN A 216 20.79 4.30 -6.44
CA GLN A 216 19.38 4.14 -6.84
C GLN A 216 19.01 2.70 -7.28
N GLN A 217 19.64 1.68 -6.72
CA GLN A 217 19.64 0.32 -7.22
C GLN A 217 19.03 -0.71 -6.28
N LYS A 218 18.51 -0.34 -5.11
CA LYS A 218 17.99 -1.36 -4.21
C LYS A 218 16.72 -0.88 -3.56
N GLY A 219 15.62 -1.56 -3.88
CA GLY A 219 14.28 -1.21 -3.43
C GLY A 219 14.11 -1.56 -1.96
N TYR A 220 14.83 -0.89 -1.06
CA TYR A 220 14.84 -1.17 0.36
C TYR A 220 13.82 -0.33 1.11
N ILE A 221 12.94 -1.00 1.88
CA ILE A 221 12.02 -0.34 2.80
C ILE A 221 12.00 -1.13 4.12
N VAL A 222 12.07 -0.40 5.23
CA VAL A 222 12.17 -0.96 6.59
C VAL A 222 10.84 -1.59 7.00
N GLY A 223 10.89 -2.86 7.40
CA GLY A 223 9.84 -3.54 8.18
C GLY A 223 10.17 -3.44 9.66
N GLY A 224 9.98 -2.28 10.27
CA GLY A 224 10.47 -2.02 11.62
C GLY A 224 9.48 -2.41 12.71
N GLY A 225 9.57 -3.66 13.18
CA GLY A 225 9.12 -4.06 14.51
C GLY A 225 10.25 -3.89 15.53
N LYS A 226 10.01 -3.08 16.56
CA LYS A 226 10.57 -3.25 17.89
C LYS A 226 9.41 -3.24 18.88
#